data_AF-A0A7W4YGD1-F1
#
_entry.id   AF-A0A7W4YGD1-F1
#
_cell.length_a   1.000
_cell.length_b   1.000
_cell.length_c   1.000
_cell.angle_alpha   90.00
_cell.angle_beta   90.00
_cell.angle_gamma   90.00
#
_symmetry.space_group_name_H-M   'P 1'
#
loop_
_entity.id
_entity.type
_entity.pdbx_description
1 polymer ?
#
loop_
_entity_poly.entity_id
_entity_poly.type
_entity_poly.pdbx_seq_one_letter_code
_entity_poly.pdbx_strand_id
1 'polypeptide(L)'
;MADWKIDPTGVQTVLTSVQTTQGELATVITEAGMNGVMAGVAWGGGITVGVSEALAGLLTEQQSNVTAVGNTVNASVAGVANAVYAYNTGQEQMALEFQGAIADGSAGDFSFFEQHGYREDA
;
A
#
# COMPACT_ATOMS: atom_id res chain seq x y z
N MET A 1 -5.84 -29.15 -2.26
CA MET A 1 -6.00 -27.75 -1.85
C MET A 1 -4.80 -27.01 -2.44
N ALA A 2 -5.00 -25.88 -3.14
CA ALA A 2 -3.85 -25.10 -3.61
C ALA A 2 -3.14 -24.56 -2.36
N ASP A 3 -1.86 -24.84 -2.20
CA ASP A 3 -1.06 -24.36 -1.08
C ASP A 3 -1.13 -22.84 -1.03
N TRP A 4 -1.87 -22.31 -0.05
CA TRP A 4 -1.92 -20.88 0.17
C TRP A 4 -0.57 -20.45 0.73
N LYS A 5 0.23 -19.80 -0.13
CA LYS A 5 1.50 -19.20 0.22
C LYS A 5 1.58 -17.80 -0.38
N ILE A 6 2.08 -16.84 0.40
CA ILE A 6 2.44 -15.52 -0.12
C ILE A 6 3.67 -15.69 -1.02
N ASP A 7 3.60 -15.20 -2.25
CA ASP A 7 4.74 -15.03 -3.15
C ASP A 7 5.34 -13.62 -2.94
N PRO A 8 6.47 -13.48 -2.21
CA PRO A 8 7.02 -12.18 -1.89
C PRO A 8 7.55 -11.46 -3.15
N THR A 9 8.04 -12.20 -4.13
CA THR A 9 8.55 -11.64 -5.39
C THR A 9 7.40 -11.10 -6.22
N GLY A 10 6.31 -11.86 -6.35
CA GLY A 10 5.08 -11.40 -7.00
C GLY A 10 4.51 -10.14 -6.36
N VAL A 11 4.45 -10.09 -5.03
CA VAL A 11 4.01 -8.87 -4.31
C VAL A 11 4.95 -7.69 -4.59
N GLN A 12 6.26 -7.90 -4.53
CA GLN A 12 7.23 -6.84 -4.82
C GLN A 12 7.07 -6.28 -6.23
N THR A 13 6.90 -7.14 -7.24
CA THR A 13 6.64 -6.70 -8.63
C THR A 13 5.40 -5.82 -8.73
N VAL A 14 4.30 -6.21 -8.08
CA VAL A 14 3.07 -5.41 -8.07
C VAL A 14 3.29 -4.07 -7.38
N LEU A 15 3.93 -4.05 -6.20
CA LEU A 15 4.20 -2.81 -5.47
C LEU A 15 5.09 -1.86 -6.26
N THR A 16 6.13 -2.35 -6.93
CA THR A 16 6.99 -1.55 -7.81
C THR A 16 6.17 -0.96 -8.96
N SER A 17 5.33 -1.77 -9.62
CA SER A 17 4.46 -1.26 -10.70
C SER A 17 3.52 -0.15 -10.21
N VAL A 18 2.91 -0.32 -9.04
CA VAL A 18 2.03 0.69 -8.43
C VAL A 18 2.78 1.98 -8.13
N GLN A 19 4.00 1.89 -7.60
CA GLN A 19 4.85 3.06 -7.34
C GLN A 19 5.26 3.76 -8.63
N THR A 20 5.60 3.02 -9.70
CA THR A 20 5.91 3.60 -11.01
C THR A 20 4.71 4.39 -11.56
N THR A 21 3.52 3.78 -11.59
CA THR A 21 2.30 4.45 -12.07
C THR A 21 1.92 5.66 -11.21
N GLN A 22 2.14 5.60 -9.89
CA GLN A 22 1.92 6.75 -9.02
C GLN A 22 2.92 7.89 -9.30
N GLY A 23 4.18 7.55 -9.57
CA GLY A 23 5.19 8.52 -10.02
C GLY A 23 4.79 9.20 -11.32
N GLU A 24 4.28 8.43 -12.29
CA GLU A 24 3.75 8.99 -13.54
C GLU A 24 2.56 9.92 -13.29
N LEU A 25 1.61 9.53 -12.44
CA LEU A 25 0.46 10.37 -12.08
C LEU A 25 0.89 11.72 -11.46
N ALA A 26 1.92 11.71 -10.62
CA ALA A 26 2.47 12.93 -10.01
C ALA A 26 3.07 13.90 -11.03
N THR A 27 3.46 13.43 -12.23
CA THR A 27 3.98 14.28 -13.31
C THR A 27 2.89 14.90 -14.18
N VAL A 28 1.66 14.42 -14.11
CA VAL A 28 0.56 14.89 -14.97
C VAL A 28 -0.05 16.19 -14.43
N ILE A 29 -0.25 16.30 -13.11
CA ILE A 29 -0.75 17.52 -12.47
C ILE A 29 0.41 18.26 -11.80
N THR A 30 1.11 19.07 -12.60
CA THR A 30 2.19 19.94 -12.10
C THR A 30 1.68 21.32 -11.76
N GLU A 31 2.28 21.93 -10.74
CA GLU A 31 2.02 23.33 -10.37
C GLU A 31 2.27 24.28 -11.57
N ALA A 32 3.31 24.01 -12.35
CA ALA A 32 3.63 24.75 -13.58
C ALA A 32 2.52 24.62 -14.64
N GLY A 33 1.99 23.42 -14.87
CA GLY A 33 0.89 23.20 -15.80
C GLY A 33 -0.38 23.93 -15.38
N MET A 34 -0.71 23.89 -14.09
CA MET A 34 -1.88 24.61 -13.57
C MET A 34 -1.73 26.13 -13.64
N ASN A 35 -0.55 26.66 -13.30
CA ASN A 35 -0.27 28.09 -13.43
C ASN A 35 -0.35 28.54 -14.90
N GLY A 36 0.08 27.70 -15.84
CA GLY A 36 -0.08 27.94 -17.28
C GLY A 36 -1.54 28.02 -17.72
N VAL A 37 -2.38 27.08 -17.25
CA VAL A 37 -3.83 27.09 -17.56
C VAL A 37 -4.51 28.32 -16.94
N MET A 38 -4.20 28.65 -15.68
CA MET A 38 -4.76 29.84 -15.03
C MET A 38 -4.35 31.13 -15.73
N ALA A 39 -3.08 31.26 -16.13
CA ALA A 39 -2.60 32.42 -16.88
C ALA A 39 -3.27 32.56 -18.25
N GLY A 40 -3.49 31.46 -18.97
CA GLY A 40 -4.18 31.47 -20.25
C GLY A 40 -5.66 31.87 -20.12
N VAL A 41 -6.29 31.52 -19.01
CA VAL A 41 -7.71 31.74 -18.78
C VAL A 41 -8.01 33.14 -18.20
N ALA A 42 -7.03 33.74 -17.51
CA ALA A 42 -7.08 35.13 -17.06
C ALA A 42 -7.12 36.16 -18.22
N TRP A 43 -6.80 35.77 -19.45
CA TRP A 43 -6.74 36.67 -20.62
C TRP A 43 -8.09 37.27 -21.04
N GLY A 44 -9.22 36.69 -20.59
CA GLY A 44 -10.53 36.96 -21.17
C GLY A 44 -11.28 38.15 -20.55
N GLY A 45 -10.67 38.81 -19.56
CA GLY A 45 -11.21 40.03 -18.95
C GLY A 45 -12.56 39.83 -18.24
N GLY A 46 -13.27 40.94 -18.00
CA GLY A 46 -14.47 40.98 -17.13
C GLY A 46 -15.67 40.14 -17.60
N ILE A 47 -15.75 39.77 -18.89
CA ILE A 47 -16.86 38.97 -19.43
C ILE A 47 -16.68 37.47 -19.13
N THR A 48 -15.44 36.99 -19.04
CA THR A 48 -15.14 35.57 -18.78
C THR A 48 -14.69 35.30 -17.35
N VAL A 49 -14.72 36.31 -16.48
CA VAL A 49 -14.11 36.25 -15.13
C VAL A 49 -14.65 35.08 -14.30
N GLY A 50 -15.97 34.83 -14.37
CA GLY A 50 -16.59 33.72 -13.65
C GLY A 50 -16.18 32.34 -14.17
N VAL A 51 -15.91 32.20 -15.48
CA VAL A 51 -15.39 30.95 -16.05
C VAL A 51 -13.96 30.72 -15.60
N SER A 52 -13.15 31.79 -15.55
CA SER A 52 -11.78 31.70 -15.06
C SER A 52 -11.67 31.33 -13.58
N GLU A 53 -12.54 31.90 -12.75
CA GLU A 53 -12.61 31.57 -11.32
C GLU A 53 -13.09 30.13 -11.09
N ALA A 54 -14.12 29.69 -11.81
CA ALA A 54 -14.62 28.32 -11.70
C ALA A 54 -13.55 27.29 -12.12
N LEU A 55 -12.81 27.58 -13.19
CA LEU A 55 -11.73 26.70 -13.63
C LEU A 55 -10.56 26.68 -12.64
N ALA A 56 -10.19 27.84 -12.07
CA ALA A 56 -9.17 27.91 -11.02
C ALA A 56 -9.58 27.09 -9.78
N GLY A 57 -10.85 27.17 -9.36
CA GLY A 57 -11.41 26.35 -8.29
C GLY A 57 -11.34 24.86 -8.60
N LEU A 58 -11.76 24.46 -9.81
CA LEU A 58 -11.69 23.07 -10.26
C LEU A 58 -10.24 22.54 -10.25
N LEU A 59 -9.27 23.31 -10.78
CA LEU A 59 -7.87 22.89 -10.83
C LEU A 59 -7.28 22.72 -9.42
N THR A 60 -7.62 23.62 -8.50
CA THR A 60 -7.22 23.53 -7.09
C THR A 60 -7.78 22.27 -6.43
N GLU A 61 -9.05 21.95 -6.69
CA GLU A 61 -9.69 20.74 -6.18
C GLU A 61 -9.06 19.47 -6.78
N GLN A 62 -8.78 19.47 -8.09
CA GLN A 62 -8.11 18.34 -8.75
C GLN A 62 -6.69 18.12 -8.21
N GLN A 63 -5.95 19.18 -7.90
CA GLN A 63 -4.65 19.06 -7.24
C GLN A 63 -4.75 18.36 -5.88
N SER A 64 -5.72 18.81 -5.05
CA SER A 64 -5.98 18.19 -3.76
C SER A 64 -6.35 16.71 -3.90
N ASN A 65 -7.23 16.39 -4.84
CA ASN A 65 -7.68 15.02 -5.08
C ASN A 65 -6.53 14.12 -5.54
N VAL A 66 -5.70 14.55 -6.49
CA VAL A 66 -4.54 13.76 -6.95
C VAL A 66 -3.51 13.58 -5.84
N THR A 67 -3.29 14.59 -5.00
CA THR A 67 -2.42 14.48 -3.84
C THR A 67 -2.94 13.46 -2.83
N ALA A 68 -4.25 13.49 -2.55
CA ALA A 68 -4.90 12.54 -1.66
C ALA A 68 -4.77 11.10 -2.20
N VAL A 69 -5.02 10.89 -3.49
CA VAL A 69 -4.83 9.59 -4.15
C VAL A 69 -3.39 9.10 -4.03
N GLY A 70 -2.41 9.97 -4.29
CA GLY A 70 -0.99 9.63 -4.15
C GLY A 70 -0.63 9.18 -2.73
N ASN A 71 -1.16 9.86 -1.72
CA ASN A 71 -0.97 9.51 -0.31
C ASN A 71 -1.63 8.17 0.04
N THR A 72 -2.85 7.91 -0.43
CA THR A 72 -3.53 6.63 -0.22
C THR A 72 -2.77 5.47 -0.87
N VAL A 73 -2.22 5.67 -2.07
CA VAL A 73 -1.38 4.67 -2.75
C VAL A 73 -0.13 4.38 -1.93
N ASN A 74 0.57 5.42 -1.46
CA ASN A 74 1.76 5.25 -0.60
C ASN A 74 1.44 4.47 0.69
N ALA A 75 0.34 4.83 1.36
CA ALA A 75 -0.11 4.12 2.56
C ALA A 75 -0.44 2.64 2.28
N SER A 76 -1.07 2.37 1.13
CA SER A 76 -1.40 1.01 0.71
C SER A 76 -0.16 0.17 0.42
N VAL A 77 0.83 0.74 -0.28
CA VAL A 77 2.11 0.08 -0.56
C VAL A 77 2.83 -0.27 0.75
N ALA A 78 2.92 0.69 1.68
CA ALA A 78 3.52 0.46 2.99
C ALA A 78 2.75 -0.60 3.78
N GLY A 79 1.41 -0.55 3.76
CA GLY A 79 0.56 -1.53 4.45
C GLY A 79 0.77 -2.95 3.95
N VAL A 80 0.78 -3.15 2.63
CA VAL A 80 1.01 -4.46 2.02
C VAL A 80 2.43 -4.98 2.31
N ALA A 81 3.45 -4.12 2.19
CA ALA A 81 4.82 -4.50 2.51
C ALA A 81 4.97 -4.97 3.97
N ASN A 82 4.36 -4.24 4.91
CA ASN A 82 4.36 -4.62 6.32
C ASN A 82 3.57 -5.91 6.59
N ALA A 83 2.45 -6.13 5.89
CA ALA A 83 1.68 -7.37 6.01
C ALA A 83 2.50 -8.60 5.57
N VAL A 84 3.22 -8.50 4.45
CA VAL A 84 4.12 -9.58 3.99
C VAL A 84 5.25 -9.82 4.99
N TYR A 85 5.85 -8.76 5.52
CA TYR A 85 6.89 -8.86 6.53
C TYR A 85 6.39 -9.54 7.83
N ALA A 86 5.24 -9.12 8.33
CA ALA A 86 4.62 -9.69 9.52
C ALA A 86 4.27 -11.17 9.33
N TYR A 87 3.78 -11.54 8.14
CA TYR A 87 3.49 -12.93 7.82
C TYR A 87 4.74 -13.80 7.87
N ASN A 88 5.83 -13.39 7.20
CA ASN A 88 7.08 -14.16 7.20
C ASN A 88 7.69 -14.26 8.60
N THR A 89 7.77 -13.14 9.31
CA THR A 89 8.29 -13.11 10.69
C THR A 89 7.46 -13.98 11.62
N GLY A 90 6.13 -13.96 11.49
CA GLY A 90 5.25 -14.80 12.29
C GLY A 90 5.46 -16.29 12.03
N GLN A 91 5.65 -16.69 10.76
CA GLN A 91 5.96 -18.07 10.41
C GLN A 91 7.30 -18.53 10.99
N GLU A 92 8.32 -17.68 10.94
CA GLU A 92 9.63 -17.96 11.54
C GLU A 92 9.54 -18.10 13.07
N GLN A 93 8.82 -17.19 13.73
CA GLN A 93 8.60 -17.26 15.19
C GLN A 93 7.85 -18.52 15.59
N MET A 94 6.77 -18.87 14.90
CA MET A 94 6.04 -20.12 15.17
C MET A 94 6.96 -21.33 14.99
N ALA A 95 7.77 -21.38 13.92
CA ALA A 95 8.70 -22.47 13.70
C ALA A 95 9.76 -22.58 14.82
N LEU A 96 10.27 -21.45 15.31
CA LEU A 96 11.23 -21.40 16.42
C LEU A 96 10.60 -21.87 17.74
N GLU A 97 9.36 -21.48 18.02
CA GLU A 97 8.63 -21.91 19.22
C GLU A 97 8.45 -23.43 19.23
N PHE A 98 8.04 -24.04 18.11
CA PHE A 98 7.95 -25.50 18.00
C PHE A 98 9.32 -26.18 18.14
N GLN A 99 10.39 -25.62 17.57
CA GLN A 99 11.74 -26.16 17.74
C GLN A 99 12.21 -26.09 19.20
N GLY A 100 11.89 -25.01 19.91
CA GLY A 100 12.15 -24.86 21.34
C GLY A 100 11.41 -25.92 22.16
N ALA A 101 10.12 -26.10 21.90
CA ALA A 101 9.31 -27.11 22.56
C ALA A 101 9.81 -28.54 22.31
N ILE A 102 10.41 -28.84 21.15
CA ILE A 102 11.05 -30.15 20.90
C ILE A 102 12.24 -30.36 21.84
N ALA A 103 13.05 -29.32 22.07
CA ALA A 103 14.18 -29.40 22.98
C ALA A 103 13.71 -29.62 24.44
N ASP A 104 12.64 -28.94 24.86
CA ASP A 104 12.05 -29.10 26.20
C ASP A 104 11.36 -30.47 26.39
N GLY A 105 10.76 -31.01 25.33
CA GLY A 105 10.12 -32.33 25.31
C GLY A 105 11.08 -33.50 25.60
N SER A 106 12.41 -33.26 25.59
CA SER A 106 13.40 -34.24 26.07
C SER A 106 13.20 -34.61 27.55
N ALA A 107 12.49 -33.78 28.32
CA ALA A 107 12.05 -34.06 29.69
C ALA A 107 10.74 -34.87 29.79
N GLY A 108 10.10 -35.21 28.66
CA GLY A 108 8.86 -35.98 28.60
C GLY A 108 7.57 -35.16 28.76
N ASP A 109 7.64 -33.83 28.75
CA ASP A 109 6.47 -32.94 28.73
C ASP A 109 6.09 -32.61 27.29
N PHE A 110 4.86 -32.98 26.90
CA PHE A 110 4.31 -32.75 25.55
C PHE A 110 3.13 -31.78 25.55
N SER A 111 2.82 -31.14 26.68
CA SER A 111 1.65 -30.26 26.86
C SER A 111 1.58 -29.13 25.81
N PHE A 112 2.74 -28.59 25.40
CA PHE A 112 2.84 -27.59 24.34
C PHE A 112 2.28 -28.09 22.99
N PHE A 113 2.65 -29.31 22.58
CA PHE A 113 2.16 -29.90 21.33
C PHE A 113 0.70 -30.29 21.41
N GLU A 114 0.22 -30.71 22.59
CA GLU A 114 -1.20 -30.97 22.78
C GLU A 114 -2.02 -29.69 22.61
N GLN A 115 -1.53 -28.55 23.10
CA GLN A 115 -2.27 -27.29 23.08
C GLN A 115 -2.15 -26.54 21.75
N HIS A 116 -1.00 -26.60 21.08
CA HIS A 116 -0.70 -25.79 19.89
C HIS A 116 -0.43 -26.60 18.62
N GLY A 117 -0.21 -27.92 18.74
CA GLY A 117 0.05 -28.79 17.60
C GLY A 117 -1.18 -29.03 16.74
N TYR A 118 -0.94 -29.50 15.52
CA TYR A 118 -1.99 -29.88 14.59
C TYR A 118 -2.87 -30.98 15.19
N ARG A 119 -4.18 -30.75 15.21
CA ARG A 119 -5.18 -31.77 15.51
C ARG A 119 -5.91 -32.06 14.21
N GLU A 120 -5.85 -33.30 13.76
CA GLU A 120 -6.68 -33.75 12.66
C GLU A 120 -8.13 -33.70 13.15
N ASP A 121 -8.95 -32.82 12.56
CA ASP A 121 -10.38 -32.77 12.88
C ASP A 121 -11.00 -34.12 12.49
N ALA A 122 -11.46 -34.87 13.49
CA ALA A 122 -12.11 -36.18 13.32
C ALA A 122 -13.55 -36.04 12.80
#